data_AF-A0A955G6U5-F1
#
_entry.id   AF-A0A955G6U5-F1
#
_cell.length_a   1.000
_cell.length_b   1.000
_cell.length_c   1.000
_cell.angle_alpha   90.00
_cell.angle_beta   90.00
_cell.angle_gamma   90.00
#
_symmetry.space_group_name_H-M   'P 1'
#
loop_
_entity.id
_entity.type
_entity.pdbx_description
1 polymer ?
#
loop_
_entity_poly.entity_id
_entity_poly.type
_entity_poly.pdbx_seq_one_letter_code
_entity_poly.pdbx_strand_id
1 'polypeptide(L)'
;METKRMPYSTDIQLEPIKQSDGIDPMTTEELEKQAEMALDCLRTVGVDVASTCVDERERVGTRDGQKDVEPRYSVPGGANVYGLYAAELINYFDGEESDGPSRLTEVTALINDGGVNSGGHEGCAANGGFNAVMGLICGDNLGAGKEYARNQLGSEFDEELYDEVVANARKVVESGRYAEWDETKLFDVLGDEAGSAIEQLNGKHEARTIIRVDVDGMTVDQTELHKLTNGEDSFINDEGFARRIEAVMSDGPDAERKQQLARHAREAVMSALVVAVPNPVIHQINIR
;
A
#
# COMPACT_ATOMS: atom_id res chain seq x y z
N MET A 1 22.56 -15.64 23.79
CA MET A 1 21.74 -16.19 22.70
C MET A 1 22.33 -15.63 21.42
N GLU A 2 22.94 -16.47 20.58
CA GLU A 2 23.34 -16.03 19.24
C GLU A 2 22.06 -15.84 18.43
N THR A 3 21.74 -14.60 18.08
CA THR A 3 20.73 -14.28 17.07
C THR A 3 21.24 -14.84 15.75
N LYS A 4 20.73 -16.01 15.34
CA LYS A 4 20.85 -16.46 13.95
C LYS A 4 20.20 -15.36 13.10
N ARG A 5 21.02 -14.59 12.39
CA ARG A 5 20.53 -13.65 11.37
C ARG A 5 19.61 -14.45 10.43
N MET A 6 18.37 -13.98 10.27
CA MET A 6 17.42 -14.59 9.35
C MET A 6 17.98 -14.49 7.92
N PRO A 7 17.68 -15.46 7.02
CA PRO A 7 18.33 -15.56 5.71
C PRO A 7 17.80 -14.55 4.67
N TYR A 8 17.25 -13.41 5.12
CA TYR A 8 16.69 -12.37 4.26
C TYR A 8 17.77 -11.37 3.88
N SER A 9 17.60 -10.77 2.72
CA SER A 9 18.47 -9.75 2.15
C SER A 9 17.75 -8.41 2.05
N THR A 10 18.51 -7.32 2.13
CA THR A 10 18.02 -5.98 1.86
C THR A 10 18.65 -5.43 0.59
N ASP A 11 17.83 -4.78 -0.22
CA ASP A 11 18.24 -4.03 -1.41
C ASP A 11 17.85 -2.56 -1.18
N ILE A 12 18.86 -1.75 -0.85
CA ILE A 12 18.70 -0.35 -0.44
C ILE A 12 18.90 0.54 -1.65
N GLN A 13 17.88 1.33 -2.00
CA GLN A 13 18.00 2.36 -3.01
C GLN A 13 18.64 3.62 -2.39
N LEU A 14 19.92 3.83 -2.68
CA LEU A 14 20.71 4.94 -2.12
C LEU A 14 20.20 6.31 -2.59
N GLU A 15 19.82 6.43 -3.86
CA GLU A 15 19.21 7.64 -4.40
C GLU A 15 17.73 7.74 -3.98
N PRO A 16 17.26 8.90 -3.49
CA PRO A 16 15.86 9.07 -3.13
C PRO A 16 14.91 8.79 -4.31
N ILE A 17 13.78 8.14 -4.04
CA ILE A 17 12.66 8.01 -4.99
C ILE A 17 11.80 9.28 -5.06
N LYS A 18 11.99 10.19 -4.10
CA LYS A 18 11.45 11.56 -4.10
C LYS A 18 12.48 12.47 -3.44
N GLN A 19 12.74 13.64 -4.04
CA GLN A 19 13.62 14.66 -3.47
C GLN A 19 13.14 16.05 -3.88
N SER A 20 13.12 16.98 -2.92
CA SER A 20 12.96 18.42 -3.18
C SER A 20 14.28 19.14 -2.97
N ASP A 21 14.47 20.23 -3.72
CA ASP A 21 15.68 21.04 -3.65
C ASP A 21 15.94 21.55 -2.23
N GLY A 22 17.19 21.41 -1.78
CA GLY A 22 17.67 21.99 -0.51
C GLY A 22 17.37 21.17 0.74
N ILE A 23 16.87 19.94 0.62
CA ILE A 23 16.78 18.97 1.73
C ILE A 23 17.79 17.85 1.49
N ASP A 24 18.65 17.63 2.48
CA ASP A 24 19.70 16.61 2.39
C ASP A 24 19.10 15.20 2.44
N PRO A 25 19.53 14.28 1.56
CA PRO A 25 19.13 12.88 1.60
C PRO A 25 19.66 12.18 2.86
N MET A 26 19.05 11.03 3.18
CA MET A 26 19.63 10.16 4.21
C MET A 26 20.99 9.65 3.72
N THR A 27 21.94 9.56 4.64
CA THR A 27 23.25 8.96 4.39
C THR A 27 23.13 7.45 4.21
N THR A 28 24.13 6.83 3.58
CA THR A 28 24.19 5.36 3.47
C THR A 28 24.10 4.67 4.84
N GLU A 29 24.76 5.19 5.86
CA GLU A 29 24.76 4.61 7.21
C GLU A 29 23.37 4.68 7.86
N GLU A 30 22.63 5.79 7.68
CA GLU A 30 21.25 5.92 8.17
C GLU A 30 20.32 4.94 7.46
N LEU A 31 20.47 4.77 6.15
CA LEU A 31 19.67 3.81 5.37
C LEU A 31 19.98 2.36 5.75
N GLU A 32 21.25 2.01 5.92
CA GLU A 32 21.67 0.68 6.38
C GLU A 32 21.11 0.37 7.76
N LYS A 33 21.19 1.33 8.69
CA LYS A 33 20.60 1.18 10.02
C LYS A 33 19.08 1.01 9.98
N GLN A 34 18.38 1.76 9.15
CA GLN A 34 16.93 1.61 8.98
C GLN A 34 16.58 0.21 8.43
N ALA A 35 17.35 -0.28 7.46
CA ALA A 35 17.18 -1.60 6.89
C ALA A 35 17.43 -2.71 7.92
N GLU A 36 18.45 -2.57 8.77
CA GLU A 36 18.73 -3.51 9.86
C GLU A 36 17.59 -3.55 10.89
N MET A 37 17.07 -2.39 11.32
CA MET A 37 15.94 -2.32 12.26
C MET A 37 14.67 -2.94 11.66
N ALA A 38 14.40 -2.69 10.38
CA ALA A 38 13.29 -3.31 9.66
C ALA A 38 13.39 -4.84 9.62
N LEU A 39 14.58 -5.38 9.35
CA LEU A 39 14.84 -6.82 9.37
C LEU A 39 14.65 -7.43 10.77
N ASP A 40 15.10 -6.73 11.82
CA ASP A 40 14.93 -7.18 13.21
C ASP A 40 13.45 -7.20 13.64
N CYS A 41 12.62 -6.35 13.02
CA CYS A 41 11.18 -6.27 13.23
C CYS A 41 10.37 -7.16 12.26
N LEU A 42 10.99 -7.94 11.38
CA LEU A 42 10.25 -8.83 10.48
C LEU A 42 9.55 -9.95 11.26
N ARG A 43 8.23 -10.11 11.10
CA ARG A 43 7.40 -11.08 11.82
C ARG A 43 6.52 -11.86 10.85
N THR A 44 6.24 -13.12 11.19
CA THR A 44 5.21 -13.91 10.50
C THR A 44 3.82 -13.39 10.88
N VAL A 45 2.95 -13.24 9.89
CA VAL A 45 1.56 -12.81 10.09
C VAL A 45 0.64 -14.03 10.08
N GLY A 46 -0.30 -14.07 11.02
CA GLY A 46 -1.30 -15.14 11.11
C GLY A 46 -2.30 -15.11 9.96
N VAL A 47 -2.95 -16.24 9.69
CA VAL A 47 -3.91 -16.38 8.57
C VAL A 47 -5.21 -15.60 8.78
N ASP A 48 -5.63 -15.41 10.03
CA ASP A 48 -6.88 -14.73 10.41
C ASP A 48 -6.65 -13.26 10.80
N VAL A 49 -5.45 -12.74 10.57
CA VAL A 49 -5.07 -11.37 10.94
C VAL A 49 -5.61 -10.39 9.91
N ALA A 50 -6.24 -9.33 10.37
CA ALA A 50 -6.68 -8.21 9.53
C ALA A 50 -5.49 -7.54 8.83
N SER A 51 -5.75 -6.87 7.71
CA SER A 51 -4.74 -6.02 7.08
C SER A 51 -4.75 -4.61 7.70
N THR A 52 -3.82 -3.76 7.30
CA THR A 52 -3.81 -2.33 7.60
C THR A 52 -3.31 -1.53 6.40
N CYS A 53 -3.32 -0.21 6.51
CA CYS A 53 -2.77 0.66 5.48
C CYS A 53 -1.25 0.86 5.69
N VAL A 54 -0.54 1.05 4.58
CA VAL A 54 0.81 1.61 4.56
C VAL A 54 0.84 2.90 5.38
N ASP A 55 1.47 2.88 6.55
CA ASP A 55 1.58 4.00 7.48
C ASP A 55 2.81 3.79 8.38
N GLU A 56 3.36 4.86 8.93
CA GLU A 56 4.52 4.83 9.83
C GLU A 56 4.17 5.18 11.28
N ARG A 57 2.98 5.73 11.52
CA ARG A 57 2.62 6.32 12.82
C ARG A 57 2.49 5.26 13.91
N GLU A 58 2.63 5.65 15.16
CA GLU A 58 2.53 4.70 16.28
C GLU A 58 1.14 4.04 16.29
N ARG A 59 1.09 2.71 16.25
CA ARG A 59 -0.15 1.96 16.46
C ARG A 59 -0.50 1.96 17.96
N VAL A 60 -1.66 2.52 18.30
CA VAL A 60 -2.11 2.65 19.70
C VAL A 60 -3.29 1.73 20.05
N GLY A 61 -3.89 1.09 19.05
CA GLY A 61 -4.92 0.08 19.23
C GLY A 61 -5.80 -0.09 17.99
N THR A 62 -6.96 -0.69 18.19
CA THR A 62 -8.06 -0.78 17.22
C THR A 62 -9.24 0.09 17.64
N ARG A 63 -10.19 0.30 16.73
CA ARG A 63 -11.40 1.11 16.95
C ARG A 63 -12.29 0.60 18.09
N ASP A 64 -12.30 -0.70 18.38
CA ASP A 64 -13.00 -1.29 19.53
C ASP A 64 -12.21 -1.25 20.85
N GLY A 65 -10.96 -0.76 20.82
CA GLY A 65 -10.14 -0.50 22.00
C GLY A 65 -9.16 -1.62 22.37
N GLN A 66 -8.95 -2.65 21.53
CA GLN A 66 -7.83 -3.58 21.70
C GLN A 66 -6.51 -2.81 21.56
N LYS A 67 -5.61 -2.95 22.53
CA LYS A 67 -4.34 -2.20 22.57
C LYS A 67 -3.17 -2.99 21.99
N ASP A 68 -3.12 -4.29 22.30
CA ASP A 68 -2.08 -5.18 21.81
C ASP A 68 -2.53 -5.74 20.46
N VAL A 69 -2.18 -5.03 19.39
CA VAL A 69 -2.52 -5.42 18.01
C VAL A 69 -1.36 -6.20 17.42
N GLU A 70 -1.63 -7.40 16.94
CA GLU A 70 -0.65 -8.24 16.25
C GLU A 70 -0.06 -7.57 14.98
N PRO A 71 1.11 -8.01 14.48
CA PRO A 71 1.63 -7.57 13.18
C PRO A 71 0.63 -7.84 12.06
N ARG A 72 0.35 -6.84 11.21
CA ARG A 72 -0.65 -6.89 10.13
C ARG A 72 0.02 -6.60 8.80
N TYR A 73 -0.47 -7.23 7.74
CA TYR A 73 -0.03 -6.87 6.41
C TYR A 73 -0.47 -5.45 6.04
N SER A 74 0.42 -4.67 5.44
CA SER A 74 0.20 -3.28 5.07
C SER A 74 0.19 -3.11 3.56
N VAL A 75 -0.92 -2.56 3.03
CA VAL A 75 -1.07 -2.17 1.61
C VAL A 75 -1.82 -0.84 1.52
N PRO A 76 -1.72 -0.05 0.45
CA PRO A 76 -2.37 1.26 0.36
C PRO A 76 -3.87 1.25 0.67
N GLY A 77 -4.25 1.90 1.76
CA GLY A 77 -5.64 1.97 2.23
C GLY A 77 -6.17 0.71 2.92
N GLY A 78 -5.33 -0.31 3.14
CA GLY A 78 -5.76 -1.63 3.61
C GLY A 78 -6.34 -2.50 2.49
N ALA A 79 -6.60 -3.79 2.77
CA ALA A 79 -6.90 -4.77 1.72
C ALA A 79 -8.09 -4.39 0.84
N ASN A 80 -9.16 -3.84 1.43
CA ASN A 80 -10.39 -3.48 0.72
C ASN A 80 -10.16 -2.32 -0.26
N VAL A 81 -9.51 -1.26 0.21
CA VAL A 81 -9.24 -0.07 -0.60
C VAL A 81 -8.16 -0.38 -1.65
N TYR A 82 -7.13 -1.16 -1.30
CA TYR A 82 -6.15 -1.65 -2.27
C TYR A 82 -6.80 -2.53 -3.34
N GLY A 83 -7.70 -3.44 -2.94
CA GLY A 83 -8.51 -4.21 -3.87
C GLY A 83 -9.34 -3.33 -4.80
N LEU A 84 -9.88 -2.22 -4.30
CA LEU A 84 -10.63 -1.27 -5.11
C LEU A 84 -9.73 -0.52 -6.09
N TYR A 85 -8.52 -0.11 -5.68
CA TYR A 85 -7.52 0.43 -6.59
C TYR A 85 -7.21 -0.57 -7.70
N ALA A 86 -6.90 -1.82 -7.34
CA ALA A 86 -6.57 -2.87 -8.30
C ALA A 86 -7.73 -3.10 -9.28
N ALA A 87 -8.95 -3.30 -8.78
CA ALA A 87 -10.13 -3.55 -9.58
C ALA A 87 -10.42 -2.41 -10.58
N GLU A 88 -10.36 -1.16 -10.13
CA GLU A 88 -10.58 0.00 -11.00
C GLU A 88 -9.48 0.14 -12.06
N LEU A 89 -8.21 -0.03 -11.67
CA LEU A 89 -7.07 0.17 -12.55
C LEU A 89 -6.91 -0.93 -13.62
N ILE A 90 -7.38 -2.16 -13.34
CA ILE A 90 -7.47 -3.24 -14.33
C ILE A 90 -8.78 -3.24 -15.12
N ASN A 91 -9.64 -2.21 -14.94
CA ASN A 91 -10.96 -2.10 -15.55
C ASN A 91 -11.88 -3.30 -15.26
N TYR A 92 -11.87 -3.80 -14.02
CA TYR A 92 -12.66 -4.96 -13.59
C TYR A 92 -14.17 -4.75 -13.79
N PHE A 93 -14.68 -3.55 -13.47
CA PHE A 93 -16.10 -3.20 -13.53
C PHE A 93 -16.55 -2.61 -14.88
N ASP A 94 -15.91 -3.02 -15.98
CA ASP A 94 -16.13 -2.41 -17.30
C ASP A 94 -17.62 -2.35 -17.67
N GLY A 95 -18.12 -1.14 -17.97
CA GLY A 95 -19.51 -0.91 -18.36
C GLY A 95 -20.56 -1.00 -17.23
N GLU A 96 -20.16 -1.17 -15.97
CA GLU A 96 -21.09 -1.25 -14.85
C GLU A 96 -21.41 0.12 -14.24
N GLU A 97 -22.69 0.48 -14.24
CA GLU A 97 -23.24 1.68 -13.57
C GLU A 97 -23.48 1.40 -12.07
N SER A 98 -22.41 1.05 -11.34
CA SER A 98 -22.41 0.91 -9.88
C SER A 98 -21.76 2.14 -9.24
N ASP A 99 -22.28 2.56 -8.07
CA ASP A 99 -21.64 3.61 -7.28
C ASP A 99 -20.41 3.07 -6.54
N GLY A 100 -19.59 3.98 -6.00
CA GLY A 100 -18.36 3.60 -5.31
C GLY A 100 -18.58 2.62 -4.14
N PRO A 101 -19.54 2.86 -3.23
CA PRO A 101 -19.79 1.96 -2.10
C PRO A 101 -20.21 0.55 -2.54
N SER A 102 -21.01 0.43 -3.60
CA SER A 102 -21.39 -0.87 -4.16
C SER A 102 -20.16 -1.62 -4.70
N ARG A 103 -19.27 -0.92 -5.42
CA ARG A 103 -18.00 -1.50 -5.92
C ARG A 103 -17.06 -1.92 -4.80
N LEU A 104 -16.95 -1.12 -3.74
CA LEU A 104 -16.16 -1.50 -2.56
C LEU A 104 -16.75 -2.71 -1.84
N THR A 105 -18.08 -2.82 -1.76
CA THR A 105 -18.76 -3.99 -1.19
C THR A 105 -18.47 -5.25 -2.01
N GLU A 106 -18.53 -5.15 -3.33
CA GLU A 106 -18.21 -6.26 -4.24
C GLU A 106 -16.73 -6.69 -4.10
N VAL A 107 -15.80 -5.73 -4.13
CA VAL A 107 -14.37 -6.01 -3.90
C VAL A 107 -14.15 -6.67 -2.54
N THR A 108 -14.80 -6.16 -1.50
CA THR A 108 -14.70 -6.70 -0.14
C THR A 108 -15.15 -8.15 -0.08
N ALA A 109 -16.29 -8.47 -0.71
CA ALA A 109 -16.76 -9.84 -0.80
C ALA A 109 -15.76 -10.74 -1.53
N LEU A 110 -15.24 -10.29 -2.68
CA LEU A 110 -14.29 -11.06 -3.48
C LEU A 110 -12.98 -11.34 -2.72
N ILE A 111 -12.38 -10.34 -2.08
CA ILE A 111 -11.12 -10.55 -1.35
C ILE A 111 -11.32 -11.43 -0.11
N ASN A 112 -12.45 -11.28 0.59
CA ASN A 112 -12.78 -12.13 1.74
C ASN A 112 -13.01 -13.59 1.30
N ASP A 113 -13.70 -13.82 0.19
CA ASP A 113 -13.85 -15.15 -0.43
C ASP A 113 -12.50 -15.75 -0.86
N GLY A 114 -11.54 -14.89 -1.23
CA GLY A 114 -10.14 -15.23 -1.49
C GLY A 114 -9.28 -15.46 -0.23
N GLY A 115 -9.85 -15.41 0.97
CA GLY A 115 -9.14 -15.59 2.23
C GLY A 115 -8.21 -14.44 2.59
N VAL A 116 -8.53 -13.23 2.14
CA VAL A 116 -7.84 -11.99 2.52
C VAL A 116 -8.71 -11.24 3.51
N ASN A 117 -8.18 -11.00 4.72
CA ASN A 117 -8.93 -10.26 5.73
C ASN A 117 -8.88 -8.75 5.48
N SER A 118 -10.04 -8.15 5.68
CA SER A 118 -10.26 -6.71 5.58
C SER A 118 -9.46 -5.92 6.63
N GLY A 119 -9.26 -4.62 6.40
CA GLY A 119 -8.64 -3.75 7.39
C GLY A 119 -8.16 -2.41 6.87
N GLY A 120 -7.56 -1.61 7.76
CA GLY A 120 -7.13 -0.24 7.52
C GLY A 120 -6.89 0.52 8.83
N HIS A 121 -6.88 1.84 8.79
CA HIS A 121 -6.81 2.67 9.99
C HIS A 121 -7.63 3.95 9.87
N GLU A 122 -7.90 4.60 11.00
CA GLU A 122 -8.56 5.91 11.05
C GLU A 122 -7.66 7.02 10.47
N GLY A 123 -8.26 8.01 9.81
CA GLY A 123 -7.53 9.11 9.17
C GLY A 123 -6.71 8.66 7.97
N CYS A 124 -7.12 7.61 7.26
CA CYS A 124 -6.35 7.05 6.15
C CYS A 124 -6.50 7.88 4.88
N ALA A 125 -5.40 8.54 4.47
CA ALA A 125 -5.38 9.38 3.27
C ALA A 125 -5.58 8.58 1.97
N ALA A 126 -5.13 7.32 1.90
CA ALA A 126 -5.37 6.46 0.75
C ALA A 126 -6.86 6.07 0.64
N ASN A 127 -7.54 5.82 1.76
CA ASN A 127 -8.98 5.58 1.78
C ASN A 127 -9.77 6.87 1.50
N GLY A 128 -9.69 7.87 2.38
CA GLY A 128 -10.47 9.10 2.24
C GLY A 128 -10.09 9.94 1.02
N GLY A 129 -8.88 9.75 0.49
CA GLY A 129 -8.36 10.40 -0.71
C GLY A 129 -8.36 9.52 -1.95
N PHE A 130 -9.17 8.45 -2.02
CA PHE A 130 -9.17 7.50 -3.15
C PHE A 130 -9.15 8.19 -4.52
N ASN A 131 -10.08 9.12 -4.76
CA ASN A 131 -10.16 9.88 -6.01
C ASN A 131 -8.95 10.79 -6.25
N ALA A 132 -8.36 11.34 -5.18
CA ALA A 132 -7.17 12.17 -5.28
C ALA A 132 -5.94 11.35 -5.70
N VAL A 133 -5.80 10.12 -5.17
CA VAL A 133 -4.74 9.19 -5.59
C VAL A 133 -4.91 8.79 -7.05
N MET A 134 -6.13 8.46 -7.50
CA MET A 134 -6.41 8.22 -8.93
C MET A 134 -6.03 9.43 -9.80
N GLY A 135 -6.33 10.65 -9.33
CA GLY A 135 -5.92 11.89 -9.99
C GLY A 135 -4.40 12.07 -10.08
N LEU A 136 -3.64 11.64 -9.06
CA LEU A 136 -2.18 11.68 -9.09
C LEU A 136 -1.60 10.69 -10.12
N ILE A 137 -2.23 9.53 -10.30
CA ILE A 137 -1.82 8.52 -11.29
C ILE A 137 -1.94 9.07 -12.72
N CYS A 138 -3.06 9.74 -13.05
CA CYS A 138 -3.34 10.18 -14.42
C CYS A 138 -3.10 11.67 -14.70
N GLY A 139 -2.56 12.41 -13.72
CA GLY A 139 -2.33 13.85 -13.76
C GLY A 139 -0.90 14.26 -14.14
N ASP A 140 -0.46 15.40 -13.62
CA ASP A 140 0.82 16.04 -14.00
C ASP A 140 2.07 15.23 -13.60
N ASN A 141 1.93 14.27 -12.70
CA ASN A 141 3.03 13.42 -12.22
C ASN A 141 3.27 12.17 -13.09
N LEU A 142 2.55 12.02 -14.20
CA LEU A 142 2.59 10.83 -15.06
C LEU A 142 4.02 10.41 -15.47
N GLY A 143 4.88 11.38 -15.83
CA GLY A 143 6.26 11.10 -16.22
C GLY A 143 7.09 10.51 -15.09
N ALA A 144 6.97 11.06 -13.89
CA ALA A 144 7.66 10.55 -12.71
C ALA A 144 7.13 9.17 -12.30
N GLY A 145 5.82 8.94 -12.38
CA GLY A 145 5.24 7.63 -12.07
C GLY A 145 5.61 6.54 -13.06
N LYS A 146 5.65 6.87 -14.37
CA LYS A 146 6.12 5.92 -15.39
C LYS A 146 7.59 5.54 -15.17
N GLU A 147 8.45 6.50 -14.82
CA GLU A 147 9.85 6.23 -14.51
C GLU A 147 10.01 5.42 -13.22
N TYR A 148 9.23 5.72 -12.19
CA TYR A 148 9.17 4.91 -10.98
C TYR A 148 8.81 3.46 -11.31
N ALA A 149 7.71 3.22 -12.03
CA ALA A 149 7.27 1.88 -12.41
C ALA A 149 8.31 1.14 -13.27
N ARG A 150 8.97 1.83 -14.21
CA ARG A 150 10.07 1.25 -15.01
C ARG A 150 11.23 0.79 -14.14
N ASN A 151 11.61 1.56 -13.13
CA ASN A 151 12.70 1.20 -12.21
C ASN A 151 12.33 0.01 -11.33
N GLN A 152 11.06 -0.09 -10.89
CA GLN A 152 10.62 -1.19 -10.02
C GLN A 152 10.39 -2.50 -10.77
N LEU A 153 9.81 -2.44 -11.98
CA LEU A 153 9.49 -3.64 -12.77
C LEU A 153 10.66 -4.10 -13.67
N GLY A 154 11.62 -3.22 -13.96
CA GLY A 154 12.78 -3.55 -14.78
C GLY A 154 12.37 -4.11 -16.15
N SER A 155 12.76 -5.35 -16.45
CA SER A 155 12.41 -6.03 -17.70
C SER A 155 10.94 -6.44 -17.82
N GLU A 156 10.19 -6.44 -16.71
CA GLU A 156 8.75 -6.72 -16.72
C GLU A 156 7.90 -5.48 -17.07
N PHE A 157 8.52 -4.30 -17.14
CA PHE A 157 7.81 -3.07 -17.48
C PHE A 157 7.34 -3.10 -18.94
N ASP A 158 6.05 -2.90 -19.15
CA ASP A 158 5.39 -2.75 -20.43
C ASP A 158 4.70 -1.38 -20.49
N GLU A 159 5.09 -0.57 -21.46
CA GLU A 159 4.58 0.78 -21.61
C GLU A 159 3.11 0.83 -22.02
N GLU A 160 2.64 -0.12 -22.83
CA GLU A 160 1.24 -0.18 -23.26
C GLU A 160 0.34 -0.55 -22.07
N LEU A 161 0.78 -1.48 -21.22
CA LEU A 161 0.04 -1.85 -20.01
C LEU A 161 -0.01 -0.70 -19.00
N TYR A 162 1.10 0.02 -18.81
CA TYR A 162 1.12 1.19 -17.93
C TYR A 162 0.20 2.31 -18.44
N ASP A 163 0.22 2.57 -19.75
CA ASP A 163 -0.64 3.58 -20.37
C ASP A 163 -2.13 3.20 -20.26
N GLU A 164 -2.46 1.91 -20.32
CA GLU A 164 -3.82 1.41 -20.06
C GLU A 164 -4.25 1.64 -18.60
N VAL A 165 -3.40 1.34 -17.62
CA VAL A 165 -3.65 1.63 -16.19
C VAL A 165 -3.95 3.11 -15.99
N VAL A 166 -3.15 3.99 -16.60
CA VAL A 166 -3.33 5.45 -16.55
C VAL A 166 -4.64 5.88 -17.20
N ALA A 167 -5.01 5.27 -18.33
CA ALA A 167 -6.28 5.54 -19.00
C ALA A 167 -7.47 5.10 -18.12
N ASN A 168 -7.37 3.97 -17.44
CA ASN A 168 -8.42 3.50 -16.52
C ASN A 168 -8.56 4.42 -15.30
N ALA A 169 -7.45 4.84 -14.68
CA ALA A 169 -7.46 5.86 -13.63
C ALA A 169 -8.15 7.16 -14.09
N ARG A 170 -7.86 7.61 -15.31
CA ARG A 170 -8.49 8.79 -15.90
C ARG A 170 -10.00 8.63 -16.05
N LYS A 171 -10.49 7.50 -16.56
CA LYS A 171 -11.93 7.22 -16.67
C LYS A 171 -12.61 7.29 -15.31
N VAL A 172 -11.97 6.77 -14.27
CA VAL A 172 -12.49 6.82 -12.89
C VAL A 172 -12.66 8.26 -12.42
N VAL A 173 -11.61 9.09 -12.57
CA VAL A 173 -11.65 10.51 -12.19
C VAL A 173 -12.71 11.27 -13.00
N GLU A 174 -12.77 11.07 -14.31
CA GLU A 174 -13.72 11.73 -15.21
C GLU A 174 -15.18 11.31 -14.94
N SER A 175 -15.40 10.10 -14.45
CA SER A 175 -16.76 9.63 -14.07
C SER A 175 -17.33 10.38 -12.86
N GLY A 176 -16.48 10.95 -12.01
CA GLY A 176 -16.91 11.58 -10.75
C GLY A 176 -17.47 10.61 -9.70
N ARG A 177 -17.44 9.28 -9.93
CA ARG A 177 -18.04 8.26 -9.04
C ARG A 177 -17.52 8.36 -7.59
N TYR A 178 -16.25 8.74 -7.43
CA TYR A 178 -15.58 8.86 -6.13
C TYR A 178 -15.33 10.32 -5.70
N ALA A 179 -15.96 11.31 -6.35
CA ALA A 179 -15.69 12.72 -6.07
C ALA A 179 -16.07 13.13 -4.63
N GLU A 180 -17.15 12.55 -4.09
CA GLU A 180 -17.64 12.77 -2.72
C GLU A 180 -17.23 11.62 -1.78
N TRP A 181 -16.17 10.88 -2.12
CA TRP A 181 -15.66 9.79 -1.30
C TRP A 181 -14.96 10.33 -0.06
N ASP A 182 -15.16 9.65 1.07
CA ASP A 182 -14.46 9.91 2.32
C ASP A 182 -14.11 8.59 3.02
N GLU A 183 -13.36 8.67 4.12
CA GLU A 183 -12.89 7.48 4.82
C GLU A 183 -14.01 6.65 5.46
N THR A 184 -15.19 7.25 5.70
CA THR A 184 -16.31 6.57 6.36
C THR A 184 -16.90 5.46 5.49
N LYS A 185 -16.72 5.53 4.17
CA LYS A 185 -17.19 4.50 3.23
C LYS A 185 -16.62 3.12 3.51
N LEU A 186 -15.35 3.04 3.92
CA LEU A 186 -14.77 1.77 4.35
C LEU A 186 -15.46 1.26 5.61
N PHE A 187 -15.68 2.13 6.59
CA PHE A 187 -16.30 1.74 7.86
C PHE A 187 -17.75 1.27 7.65
N ASP A 188 -18.48 1.93 6.76
CA ASP A 188 -19.86 1.55 6.41
C ASP A 188 -19.91 0.15 5.78
N VAL A 189 -18.96 -0.19 4.89
CA VAL A 189 -18.89 -1.50 4.24
C VAL A 189 -18.49 -2.61 5.23
N LEU A 190 -17.55 -2.34 6.14
CA LEU A 190 -17.10 -3.32 7.14
C LEU A 190 -18.13 -3.56 8.25
N GLY A 191 -19.02 -2.60 8.52
CA GLY A 191 -20.04 -2.73 9.56
C GLY A 191 -19.43 -3.06 10.93
N ASP A 192 -19.89 -4.16 11.54
CA ASP A 192 -19.44 -4.59 12.87
C ASP A 192 -17.94 -5.01 12.87
N GLU A 193 -17.41 -5.48 11.74
CA GLU A 193 -16.00 -5.89 11.62
C GLU A 193 -15.03 -4.70 11.74
N ALA A 194 -15.52 -3.47 11.50
CA ALA A 194 -14.70 -2.26 11.60
C ALA A 194 -14.07 -2.09 12.99
N GLY A 195 -14.68 -2.62 14.05
CA GLY A 195 -14.17 -2.54 15.42
C GLY A 195 -12.75 -3.09 15.56
N SER A 196 -12.52 -4.32 15.10
CA SER A 196 -11.23 -5.01 15.21
C SER A 196 -10.32 -4.81 13.99
N ALA A 197 -10.91 -4.52 12.82
CA ALA A 197 -10.18 -4.39 11.56
C ALA A 197 -9.54 -3.01 11.34
N ILE A 198 -10.09 -1.95 11.96
CA ILE A 198 -9.59 -0.58 11.81
C ILE A 198 -8.67 -0.21 12.98
N GLU A 199 -7.41 0.09 12.66
CA GLU A 199 -6.42 0.55 13.62
C GLU A 199 -6.60 2.04 13.97
N GLN A 200 -6.18 2.38 15.18
CA GLN A 200 -5.98 3.74 15.65
C GLN A 200 -4.48 4.02 15.69
N LEU A 201 -4.09 5.10 15.01
CA LEU A 201 -2.70 5.53 14.91
C LEU A 201 -2.51 6.89 15.58
N ASN A 202 -1.31 7.14 16.11
CA ASN A 202 -0.94 8.36 16.78
C ASN A 202 0.35 8.97 16.21
N GLY A 203 0.39 10.29 16.13
CA GLY A 203 1.55 11.03 15.62
C GLY A 203 1.30 11.71 14.28
N LYS A 204 2.39 12.23 13.68
CA LYS A 204 2.39 12.92 12.39
C LYS A 204 3.17 12.08 11.39
N HIS A 205 2.90 12.31 10.10
CA HIS A 205 3.70 11.70 9.06
C HIS A 205 5.07 12.37 8.97
N GLU A 206 6.11 11.61 9.30
CA GLU A 206 7.50 12.08 9.34
C GLU A 206 8.48 11.13 8.64
N ALA A 207 8.00 9.95 8.20
CA ALA A 207 8.83 8.93 7.57
C ALA A 207 9.59 9.46 6.34
N ARG A 208 10.85 9.01 6.25
CA ARG A 208 11.78 9.30 5.14
C ARG A 208 12.05 8.11 4.25
N THR A 209 11.40 6.98 4.54
CA THR A 209 11.63 5.71 3.87
C THR A 209 10.31 4.99 3.60
N ILE A 210 10.28 4.24 2.51
CA ILE A 210 9.29 3.20 2.26
C ILE A 210 10.02 1.85 2.29
N ILE A 211 9.55 0.94 3.12
CA ILE A 211 9.99 -0.44 3.15
C ILE A 211 9.02 -1.27 2.31
N ARG A 212 9.54 -1.97 1.31
CA ARG A 212 8.80 -2.94 0.50
C ARG A 212 9.22 -4.35 0.94
N VAL A 213 8.28 -5.11 1.49
CA VAL A 213 8.52 -6.47 1.98
C VAL A 213 8.07 -7.47 0.93
N ASP A 214 9.04 -8.16 0.32
CA ASP A 214 8.82 -9.19 -0.69
C ASP A 214 9.09 -10.59 -0.11
N VAL A 215 8.56 -10.84 1.09
CA VAL A 215 8.67 -12.11 1.80
C VAL A 215 7.28 -12.62 2.15
N ASP A 216 6.85 -13.67 1.45
CA ASP A 216 5.53 -14.27 1.66
C ASP A 216 5.33 -14.70 3.12
N GLY A 217 4.17 -14.37 3.69
CA GLY A 217 3.85 -14.76 5.06
C GLY A 217 4.33 -13.77 6.14
N MET A 218 5.02 -12.69 5.76
CA MET A 218 5.70 -11.80 6.71
C MET A 218 5.40 -10.32 6.45
N THR A 219 5.55 -9.53 7.51
CA THR A 219 5.50 -8.06 7.50
C THR A 219 6.52 -7.52 8.49
N VAL A 220 6.81 -6.23 8.43
CA VAL A 220 7.57 -5.53 9.48
C VAL A 220 6.59 -5.12 10.58
N ASP A 221 6.84 -5.54 11.82
CA ASP A 221 6.06 -5.10 12.98
C ASP A 221 6.33 -3.62 13.26
N GLN A 222 5.39 -2.78 12.82
CA GLN A 222 5.44 -1.33 12.96
C GLN A 222 5.53 -0.88 14.42
N THR A 223 4.87 -1.58 15.36
CA THR A 223 4.93 -1.23 16.78
C THR A 223 6.32 -1.47 17.36
N GLU A 224 7.00 -2.53 16.90
CA GLU A 224 8.38 -2.77 17.29
C GLU A 224 9.35 -1.82 16.59
N LEU A 225 9.15 -1.54 15.30
CA LEU A 225 9.99 -0.60 14.55
C LEU A 225 9.95 0.79 15.19
N HIS A 226 8.77 1.28 15.55
CA HIS A 226 8.57 2.55 16.24
C HIS A 226 9.38 2.67 17.52
N LYS A 227 9.47 1.57 18.29
CA LYS A 227 10.25 1.52 19.52
C LYS A 227 11.76 1.56 19.27
N LEU A 228 12.23 1.02 18.14
CA LEU A 228 13.66 1.00 17.78
C LEU A 228 14.13 2.32 17.17
N THR A 229 13.28 2.97 16.38
CA THR A 229 13.57 4.24 15.68
C THR A 229 13.33 5.47 16.55
N ASN A 230 12.61 5.33 17.67
CA ASN A 230 12.02 6.43 18.44
C ASN A 230 11.04 7.28 17.61
N GLY A 231 10.32 6.64 16.68
CA GLY A 231 9.26 7.26 15.88
C GLY A 231 9.70 7.83 14.53
N GLU A 232 10.98 7.70 14.16
CA GLU A 232 11.49 7.99 12.81
C GLU A 232 11.28 6.76 11.90
N ASP A 233 10.02 6.38 11.70
CA ASP A 233 9.66 5.12 11.03
C ASP A 233 9.63 5.20 9.51
N SER A 234 9.21 4.09 8.92
CA SER A 234 9.02 3.88 7.49
C SER A 234 7.56 3.59 7.19
N PHE A 235 7.10 4.01 6.01
CA PHE A 235 5.91 3.43 5.41
C PHE A 235 6.19 1.97 5.02
N ILE A 236 5.36 1.03 5.43
CA ILE A 236 5.57 -0.40 5.15
C ILE A 236 4.55 -0.87 4.11
N ASN A 237 5.02 -1.47 3.01
CA ASN A 237 4.20 -2.12 2.00
C ASN A 237 4.59 -3.60 1.83
N ASP A 238 3.62 -4.51 1.97
CA ASP A 238 3.84 -5.95 1.84
C ASP A 238 3.48 -6.44 0.43
N GLU A 239 4.49 -6.60 -0.42
CA GLU A 239 4.36 -6.98 -1.84
C GLU A 239 3.70 -8.35 -2.01
N GLY A 240 4.07 -9.32 -1.16
CA GLY A 240 3.47 -10.65 -1.18
C GLY A 240 1.98 -10.62 -0.89
N PHE A 241 1.54 -9.74 0.01
CA PHE A 241 0.12 -9.56 0.33
C PHE A 241 -0.62 -8.79 -0.75
N ALA A 242 -0.02 -7.75 -1.32
CA ALA A 242 -0.55 -7.04 -2.49
C ALA A 242 -0.81 -7.99 -3.66
N ARG A 243 0.14 -8.88 -3.99
CA ARG A 243 -0.02 -9.89 -5.04
C ARG A 243 -1.16 -10.87 -4.77
N ARG A 244 -1.43 -11.22 -3.50
CA ARG A 244 -2.58 -12.07 -3.15
C ARG A 244 -3.89 -11.38 -3.49
N ILE A 245 -4.04 -10.09 -3.17
CA ILE A 245 -5.22 -9.30 -3.51
C ILE A 245 -5.38 -9.19 -5.03
N GLU A 246 -4.29 -8.86 -5.73
CA GLU A 246 -4.27 -8.75 -7.19
C GLU A 246 -4.68 -10.05 -7.90
N ALA A 247 -4.25 -11.20 -7.37
CA ALA A 247 -4.60 -12.51 -7.92
C ALA A 247 -6.11 -12.80 -7.80
N VAL A 248 -6.77 -12.37 -6.71
CA VAL A 248 -8.23 -12.50 -6.57
C VAL A 248 -8.96 -11.65 -7.63
N MET A 249 -8.44 -10.44 -7.93
CA MET A 249 -9.03 -9.55 -8.94
C MET A 249 -8.73 -10.00 -10.39
N SER A 250 -7.76 -10.89 -10.57
CA SER A 250 -7.24 -11.31 -11.87
C SER A 250 -7.70 -12.72 -12.27
N ASP A 251 -8.96 -13.07 -12.03
CA ASP A 251 -9.54 -14.37 -12.45
C ASP A 251 -10.23 -14.30 -13.83
N GLY A 252 -10.49 -15.48 -14.40
CA GLY A 252 -11.26 -15.68 -15.63
C GLY A 252 -10.41 -15.84 -16.90
N PRO A 253 -11.03 -15.74 -18.09
CA PRO A 253 -10.36 -15.98 -19.38
C PRO A 253 -9.16 -15.06 -19.66
N ASP A 254 -9.17 -13.85 -19.10
CA ASP A 254 -8.12 -12.83 -19.27
C ASP A 254 -7.24 -12.68 -18.02
N ALA A 255 -7.21 -13.70 -17.15
CA ALA A 255 -6.49 -13.68 -15.87
C ALA A 255 -5.03 -13.25 -16.00
N GLU A 256 -4.30 -13.81 -16.97
CA GLU A 256 -2.88 -13.50 -17.19
C GLU A 256 -2.67 -12.01 -17.52
N ARG A 257 -3.51 -11.46 -18.42
CA ARG A 257 -3.45 -10.04 -18.77
C ARG A 257 -3.79 -9.16 -17.59
N LYS A 258 -4.86 -9.48 -16.85
CA LYS A 258 -5.26 -8.75 -15.65
C LYS A 258 -4.17 -8.76 -14.59
N GLN A 259 -3.47 -9.88 -14.42
CA GLN A 259 -2.33 -9.96 -13.51
C GLN A 259 -1.18 -9.05 -13.95
N GLN A 260 -0.90 -8.95 -15.24
CA GLN A 260 0.11 -8.02 -15.75
C GLN A 260 -0.30 -6.56 -15.55
N LEU A 261 -1.57 -6.22 -15.82
CA LEU A 261 -2.12 -4.89 -15.52
C LEU A 261 -2.06 -4.57 -14.03
N ALA A 262 -2.39 -5.54 -13.16
CA ALA A 262 -2.37 -5.39 -11.71
C ALA A 262 -0.96 -5.07 -11.19
N ARG A 263 0.10 -5.69 -11.77
CA ARG A 263 1.49 -5.34 -11.44
C ARG A 263 1.82 -3.89 -11.77
N HIS A 264 1.39 -3.40 -12.94
CA HIS A 264 1.59 -2.00 -13.34
C HIS A 264 0.73 -1.04 -12.49
N ALA A 265 -0.49 -1.46 -12.14
CA ALA A 265 -1.39 -0.73 -11.27
C ALA A 265 -0.79 -0.54 -9.87
N ARG A 266 -0.17 -1.59 -9.30
CA ARG A 266 0.55 -1.48 -8.01
C ARG A 266 1.61 -0.38 -8.05
N GLU A 267 2.47 -0.38 -9.06
CA GLU A 267 3.54 0.62 -9.14
C GLU A 267 3.01 2.04 -9.40
N ALA A 268 1.90 2.17 -10.13
CA ALA A 268 1.21 3.44 -10.31
C ALA A 268 0.65 3.97 -8.98
N VAL A 269 0.01 3.10 -8.18
CA VAL A 269 -0.48 3.44 -6.83
C VAL A 269 0.69 3.81 -5.92
N MET A 270 1.75 3.01 -5.88
CA MET A 270 2.94 3.29 -5.06
C MET A 270 3.59 4.63 -5.44
N SER A 271 3.73 4.92 -6.73
CA SER A 271 4.24 6.22 -7.17
C SER A 271 3.33 7.37 -6.73
N ALA A 272 2.01 7.23 -6.84
CA ALA A 272 1.08 8.27 -6.42
C ALA A 272 1.18 8.54 -4.91
N LEU A 273 1.37 7.50 -4.10
CA LEU A 273 1.57 7.63 -2.66
C LEU A 273 2.88 8.31 -2.34
N VAL A 274 3.99 7.92 -2.98
CA VAL A 274 5.30 8.59 -2.82
C VAL A 274 5.16 10.09 -3.07
N VAL A 275 4.43 10.49 -4.12
CA VAL A 275 4.15 11.90 -4.40
C VAL A 275 3.32 12.54 -3.28
N ALA A 276 2.29 11.85 -2.79
CA ALA A 276 1.38 12.35 -1.75
C ALA A 276 2.02 12.46 -0.35
N VAL A 277 3.06 11.67 -0.05
CA VAL A 277 3.74 11.71 1.25
C VAL A 277 4.25 13.12 1.56
N PRO A 278 3.96 13.72 2.73
CA PRO A 278 4.37 15.09 3.03
C PRO A 278 5.89 15.31 3.03
N ASN A 279 6.66 14.27 3.34
CA ASN A 279 8.11 14.38 3.39
C ASN A 279 8.68 14.66 1.98
N PRO A 280 9.52 15.70 1.83
CA PRO A 280 10.11 16.06 0.55
C PRO A 280 11.21 15.10 0.09
N VAL A 281 11.70 14.21 0.96
CA VAL A 281 12.76 13.25 0.64
C VAL A 281 12.38 11.86 1.13
N ILE A 282 12.21 10.94 0.17
CA ILE A 282 11.85 9.55 0.45
C ILE A 282 12.85 8.61 -0.21
N HIS A 283 13.37 7.66 0.55
CA HIS A 283 14.16 6.54 0.07
C HIS A 283 13.35 5.23 0.06
N GLN A 284 13.87 4.21 -0.61
CA GLN A 284 13.25 2.89 -0.65
C GLN A 284 14.20 1.81 -0.13
N ILE A 285 13.67 0.91 0.68
CA ILE A 285 14.35 -0.28 1.17
C ILE A 285 13.51 -1.48 0.78
N ASN A 286 14.08 -2.45 0.06
CA ASN A 286 13.39 -3.69 -0.27
C ASN A 286 13.93 -4.82 0.59
N ILE A 287 13.05 -5.62 1.19
CA ILE A 287 13.40 -6.85 1.92
C ILE A 287 12.98 -8.03 1.06
N ARG A 288 13.91 -8.96 0.79
CA ARG A 288 13.70 -10.16 -0.05
C ARG A 288 14.26 -11.42 0.63
#